data_AF-A0A835NUD7-F1
#
_entry.id   AF-A0A835NUD7-F1
#
_cell.length_a   1.000
_cell.length_b   1.000
_cell.length_c   1.000
_cell.angle_alpha   90.00
_cell.angle_beta   90.00
_cell.angle_gamma   90.00
#
_symmetry.space_group_name_H-M   'P 1'
#
loop_
_entity.id
_entity.type
_entity.pdbx_description
1 polymer ?
#
loop_
_entity_poly.entity_id
_entity_poly.type
_entity_poly.pdbx_seq_one_letter_code
_entity_poly.pdbx_strand_id
1 'polypeptide(L)'
;MYKNEGNEYFKEKDYGRAVAAYSEGLRRRCGDAELDAVLLTNRAAAHFHLGNYRSALNDAIQAKKLKPTHLKAIIRGALCHMELKNFLEAIAWCEEGLQIDSKEKKFVEIRAKADKLKRIQERDARKAKVMESKEQCQKEILLAAIKERNIKLVLEPSDEEEEVSDGLAEISLDGFHSDSATGAKVHLDADGNLNWPVLFLYPEHEQTDFTVAFHENSRFIDHLMVMFAELPPWDSEKKYLPNNLELYFEDEEREEMYEVNPEHTLLQVLQHERYFVKAGTPTVLVFAKRSPFSKKYFSGKKVHQL
;
A
#
# COMPACT_ATOMS: atom_id res chain seq x y z
N MET A 1 -33.52 40.61 1.94
CA MET A 1 -32.77 40.68 3.20
C MET A 1 -31.62 39.67 3.22
N TYR A 2 -31.91 38.37 3.31
CA TYR A 2 -30.90 37.29 3.42
C TYR A 2 -29.83 37.24 2.30
N LYS A 3 -30.19 37.55 1.04
CA LYS A 3 -29.23 37.69 -0.06
C LYS A 3 -28.15 38.75 0.23
N ASN A 4 -28.57 39.91 0.74
CA ASN A 4 -27.66 41.03 0.97
C ASN A 4 -26.79 40.75 2.19
N GLU A 5 -27.38 40.20 3.26
CA GLU A 5 -26.64 39.77 4.45
C GLU A 5 -25.58 38.71 4.13
N GLY A 6 -25.94 37.67 3.37
CA GLY A 6 -24.97 36.68 2.92
C GLY A 6 -23.87 37.28 2.03
N ASN A 7 -24.20 38.28 1.19
CA ASN A 7 -23.20 38.98 0.38
C ASN A 7 -22.22 39.80 1.22
N GLU A 8 -22.66 40.42 2.32
CA GLU A 8 -21.77 41.15 3.24
C GLU A 8 -20.82 40.18 3.95
N TYR A 9 -21.33 39.09 4.53
CA TYR A 9 -20.46 38.05 5.11
C TYR A 9 -19.48 37.47 4.09
N PHE A 10 -19.92 37.30 2.83
CA PHE A 10 -19.06 36.84 1.76
C PHE A 10 -17.92 37.82 1.45
N LYS A 11 -18.19 39.14 1.45
CA LYS A 11 -17.16 40.19 1.28
C LYS A 11 -16.17 40.20 2.44
N GLU A 12 -16.65 39.97 3.66
CA GLU A 12 -15.84 39.82 4.87
C GLU A 12 -15.02 38.51 4.87
N LYS A 13 -15.19 37.64 3.87
CA LYS A 13 -14.61 36.29 3.77
C LYS A 13 -15.08 35.35 4.89
N ASP A 14 -16.13 35.72 5.61
CA ASP A 14 -16.80 34.81 6.54
C ASP A 14 -17.78 33.92 5.78
N TYR A 15 -17.21 32.92 5.10
CA TYR A 15 -17.99 32.03 4.26
C TYR A 15 -18.95 31.15 5.06
N GLY A 16 -18.64 30.86 6.34
CA GLY A 16 -19.51 30.09 7.23
C GLY A 16 -20.82 30.82 7.52
N ARG A 17 -20.74 32.09 7.94
CA ARG A 17 -21.94 32.94 8.14
C ARG A 17 -22.65 33.23 6.82
N ALA A 18 -21.91 33.39 5.72
CA ALA A 18 -22.53 33.55 4.39
C ALA A 18 -23.39 32.33 4.01
N VAL A 19 -22.89 31.10 4.20
CA VAL A 19 -23.66 29.86 3.95
C VAL A 19 -24.93 29.82 4.79
N ALA A 20 -24.85 30.18 6.08
CA ALA A 20 -26.00 30.22 6.97
C ALA A 20 -27.06 31.21 6.49
N ALA A 21 -26.66 32.44 6.17
CA ALA A 21 -27.57 33.48 5.68
C ALA A 21 -28.26 33.09 4.35
N TYR A 22 -27.52 32.54 3.37
CA TYR A 22 -28.13 32.07 2.13
C TYR A 22 -29.08 30.88 2.36
N SER A 23 -28.75 29.98 3.27
CA SER A 23 -29.59 28.84 3.62
C SER A 23 -30.91 29.26 4.26
N GLU A 24 -30.90 30.28 5.13
CA GLU A 24 -32.12 30.90 5.64
C GLU A 24 -32.96 31.51 4.52
N GLY A 25 -32.31 32.21 3.57
CA GLY A 25 -32.99 32.72 2.37
C GLY A 25 -33.73 31.63 1.60
N LEU A 26 -33.08 30.49 1.35
CA LEU A 26 -33.66 29.36 0.62
C LEU A 26 -34.77 28.65 1.41
N ARG A 27 -34.68 28.61 2.75
CA ARG A 27 -35.73 28.02 3.62
C ARG A 27 -37.04 28.79 3.56
N ARG A 28 -37.00 30.11 3.37
CA ARG A 28 -38.20 30.96 3.33
C ARG A 28 -39.06 30.74 2.08
N ARG A 29 -38.55 30.00 1.05
CA ARG A 29 -39.26 29.62 -0.18
C ARG A 29 -40.15 30.74 -0.73
N CYS A 30 -39.52 31.77 -1.28
CA CYS A 30 -40.23 32.94 -1.80
C CYS A 30 -40.99 32.69 -3.13
N GLY A 31 -40.89 31.47 -3.70
CA GLY A 31 -41.56 31.11 -4.95
C GLY A 31 -40.94 31.74 -6.21
N ASP A 32 -39.81 32.45 -6.06
CA ASP A 32 -39.07 33.11 -7.13
C ASP A 32 -37.85 32.25 -7.52
N ALA A 33 -37.99 31.52 -8.63
CA ALA A 33 -36.94 30.63 -9.13
C ALA A 33 -35.65 31.37 -9.52
N GLU A 34 -35.73 32.65 -9.91
CA GLU A 34 -34.56 33.46 -10.24
C GLU A 34 -33.78 33.80 -8.96
N LEU A 35 -34.49 34.23 -7.92
CA LEU A 35 -33.89 34.53 -6.62
C LEU A 35 -33.27 33.27 -5.99
N ASP A 36 -33.96 32.14 -6.06
CA ASP A 36 -33.47 30.86 -5.53
C ASP A 36 -32.21 30.40 -6.29
N ALA A 37 -32.16 30.54 -7.61
CA ALA A 37 -30.97 30.23 -8.41
C ALA A 37 -29.77 31.11 -8.01
N VAL A 38 -29.99 32.40 -7.73
CA VAL A 38 -28.94 33.32 -7.26
C VAL A 38 -28.46 32.93 -5.85
N LEU A 39 -29.38 32.64 -4.93
CA LEU A 39 -29.04 32.23 -3.55
C LEU A 39 -28.24 30.92 -3.54
N LEU A 40 -28.66 29.92 -4.34
CA LEU A 40 -27.91 28.67 -4.51
C LEU A 40 -26.53 28.92 -5.10
N THR A 41 -26.41 29.78 -6.10
CA THR A 41 -25.10 30.11 -6.71
C THR A 41 -24.16 30.81 -5.73
N ASN A 42 -24.69 31.72 -4.91
CA ASN A 42 -23.90 32.41 -3.90
C ASN A 42 -23.51 31.48 -2.74
N ARG A 43 -24.41 30.57 -2.33
CA ARG A 43 -24.10 29.54 -1.34
C ARG A 43 -23.07 28.54 -1.86
N ALA A 44 -23.16 28.14 -3.13
CA ALA A 44 -22.16 27.34 -3.81
C ALA A 44 -20.78 28.01 -3.80
N ALA A 45 -20.74 29.33 -4.03
CA ALA A 45 -19.49 30.08 -3.95
C ALA A 45 -18.90 30.07 -2.53
N ALA A 46 -19.73 30.25 -1.50
CA ALA A 46 -19.27 30.22 -0.11
C ALA A 46 -18.78 28.81 0.29
N HIS A 47 -19.51 27.75 -0.09
CA HIS A 47 -19.07 26.37 0.09
C HIS A 47 -17.75 26.07 -0.63
N PHE A 48 -17.57 26.58 -1.85
CA PHE A 48 -16.34 26.40 -2.61
C PHE A 48 -15.14 27.00 -1.88
N HIS A 49 -15.27 28.20 -1.31
CA HIS A 49 -14.20 28.83 -0.54
C HIS A 49 -13.91 28.15 0.80
N LEU A 50 -14.87 27.39 1.34
CA LEU A 50 -14.67 26.52 2.51
C LEU A 50 -14.03 25.17 2.17
N GLY A 51 -13.80 24.85 0.90
CA GLY A 51 -13.32 23.52 0.48
C GLY A 51 -14.44 22.46 0.40
N ASN A 52 -15.70 22.84 0.62
CA ASN A 52 -16.85 21.93 0.58
C ASN A 52 -17.32 21.71 -0.87
N TYR A 53 -16.45 21.15 -1.72
CA TYR A 53 -16.65 21.08 -3.17
C TYR A 53 -17.89 20.26 -3.57
N ARG A 54 -18.21 19.18 -2.84
CA ARG A 54 -19.43 18.38 -3.10
C ARG A 54 -20.71 19.17 -2.80
N SER A 55 -20.75 19.90 -1.68
CA SER A 55 -21.89 20.76 -1.33
C SER A 55 -22.03 21.91 -2.32
N ALA A 56 -20.92 22.53 -2.72
CA ALA A 56 -20.89 23.58 -3.74
C ALA A 56 -21.39 23.07 -5.10
N LEU A 57 -21.00 21.87 -5.50
CA LEU A 57 -21.46 21.24 -6.74
C LEU A 57 -22.97 20.97 -6.70
N ASN A 58 -23.49 20.43 -5.60
CA ASN A 58 -24.91 20.16 -5.44
C ASN A 58 -25.75 21.45 -5.55
N ASP A 59 -25.27 22.55 -4.97
CA ASP A 59 -25.92 23.85 -5.10
C ASP A 59 -25.84 24.41 -6.53
N ALA A 60 -24.70 24.26 -7.20
CA ALA A 60 -24.54 24.66 -8.60
C ALA A 60 -25.44 23.86 -9.55
N ILE A 61 -25.61 22.55 -9.32
CA ILE A 61 -26.53 21.68 -10.07
C ILE A 61 -27.97 22.15 -9.89
N GLN A 62 -28.38 22.43 -8.65
CA GLN A 62 -29.73 22.93 -8.36
C GLN A 62 -29.96 24.31 -8.98
N ALA A 63 -29.00 25.23 -8.89
CA ALA A 63 -29.09 26.54 -9.52
C ALA A 63 -29.22 26.44 -11.04
N LYS A 64 -28.43 25.56 -11.68
CA LYS A 64 -28.51 25.25 -13.11
C LYS A 64 -29.87 24.63 -13.49
N LYS A 65 -30.44 23.78 -12.63
CA LYS A 65 -31.77 23.20 -12.86
C LYS A 65 -32.89 24.25 -12.81
N LEU A 66 -32.81 25.20 -11.88
CA LEU A 66 -33.76 26.31 -11.78
C LEU A 66 -33.59 27.31 -12.93
N LYS A 67 -32.34 27.58 -13.32
CA LYS A 67 -31.99 28.49 -14.41
C LYS A 67 -30.85 27.91 -15.26
N PRO A 68 -31.19 27.20 -16.35
CA PRO A 68 -30.19 26.58 -17.23
C PRO A 68 -29.23 27.56 -17.89
N THR A 69 -29.63 28.82 -18.06
CA THR A 69 -28.80 29.89 -18.65
C THR A 69 -27.95 30.64 -17.62
N HIS A 70 -27.93 30.21 -16.35
CA HIS A 70 -27.19 30.90 -15.31
C HIS A 70 -25.68 30.63 -15.35
N LEU A 71 -24.96 31.41 -16.15
CA LEU A 71 -23.52 31.23 -16.39
C LEU A 71 -22.68 31.12 -15.10
N LYS A 72 -22.98 31.91 -14.06
CA LYS A 72 -22.24 31.87 -12.77
C LYS A 72 -22.37 30.52 -12.06
N ALA A 73 -23.54 29.90 -12.10
CA ALA A 73 -23.76 28.56 -11.56
C ALA A 73 -22.96 27.52 -12.36
N ILE A 74 -22.99 27.62 -13.69
CA ILE A 74 -22.27 26.69 -14.57
C ILE A 74 -20.75 26.80 -14.36
N ILE A 75 -20.20 28.01 -14.29
CA ILE A 75 -18.78 28.25 -13.98
C ILE A 75 -18.45 27.63 -12.62
N ARG A 76 -19.31 27.83 -11.60
CA ARG A 76 -19.08 27.28 -10.27
C ARG A 76 -19.06 25.75 -10.28
N GLY A 77 -19.98 25.10 -10.99
CA GLY A 77 -20.01 23.65 -11.10
C GLY A 77 -18.80 23.09 -11.85
N ALA A 78 -18.38 23.73 -12.94
CA ALA A 78 -17.14 23.37 -13.65
C ALA A 78 -15.91 23.46 -12.72
N LEU A 79 -15.80 24.52 -11.92
CA LEU A 79 -14.74 24.65 -10.92
C LEU A 79 -14.83 23.57 -9.83
N CYS A 80 -16.03 23.20 -9.37
CA CYS A 80 -16.17 22.12 -8.40
C CYS A 80 -15.72 20.77 -8.97
N HIS A 81 -16.07 20.47 -10.23
CA HIS A 81 -15.59 19.28 -10.92
C HIS A 81 -14.07 19.27 -11.07
N MET A 82 -13.44 20.42 -11.31
CA MET A 82 -11.97 20.54 -11.33
C MET A 82 -11.34 20.17 -9.99
N GLU A 83 -11.86 20.70 -8.88
CA GLU A 83 -11.34 20.40 -7.53
C GLU A 83 -11.59 18.95 -7.11
N LEU A 84 -12.70 18.37 -7.58
CA LEU A 84 -13.03 16.95 -7.38
C LEU A 84 -12.27 16.01 -8.33
N LYS A 85 -11.41 16.53 -9.21
CA LYS A 85 -10.67 15.79 -10.25
C LYS A 85 -11.56 15.04 -11.25
N ASN A 86 -12.79 15.51 -11.41
CA ASN A 86 -13.77 15.02 -12.38
C ASN A 86 -13.62 15.84 -13.68
N PHE A 87 -12.49 15.67 -14.37
CA PHE A 87 -12.11 16.56 -15.48
C PHE A 87 -13.00 16.42 -16.71
N LEU A 88 -13.56 15.23 -16.96
CA LEU A 88 -14.52 15.00 -18.05
C LEU A 88 -15.78 15.84 -17.87
N GLU A 89 -16.33 15.82 -16.66
CA GLU A 89 -17.52 16.59 -16.30
C GLU A 89 -17.20 18.08 -16.29
N ALA A 90 -16.02 18.50 -15.82
CA ALA A 90 -15.60 19.90 -15.91
C ALA A 90 -15.62 20.42 -17.35
N ILE A 91 -15.12 19.62 -18.31
CA ILE A 91 -15.15 19.94 -19.75
C ILE A 91 -16.60 20.05 -20.24
N ALA A 92 -17.45 19.07 -19.91
CA ALA A 92 -18.86 19.07 -20.33
C ALA A 92 -19.61 20.33 -19.83
N TRP A 93 -19.40 20.72 -18.57
CA TRP A 93 -19.98 21.94 -18.02
C TRP A 93 -19.47 23.21 -18.72
N CYS A 94 -18.19 23.26 -19.10
CA CYS A 94 -17.65 24.36 -19.89
C CYS A 94 -18.24 24.41 -21.30
N GLU A 95 -18.44 23.27 -21.96
CA GLU A 95 -19.04 23.19 -23.28
C GLU A 95 -20.50 23.67 -23.28
N GLU A 96 -21.29 23.24 -22.30
CA GLU A 96 -22.65 23.76 -22.11
C GLU A 96 -22.67 25.27 -21.86
N GLY A 97 -21.74 25.77 -21.03
CA GLY A 97 -21.60 27.20 -20.77
C GLY A 97 -21.27 28.01 -22.04
N LEU A 98 -20.39 27.48 -22.88
CA LEU A 98 -19.99 28.09 -24.16
C LEU A 98 -21.10 28.05 -25.23
N GLN A 99 -22.05 27.11 -25.13
CA GLN A 99 -23.25 27.13 -25.97
C GLN A 99 -24.18 28.30 -25.61
N ILE A 100 -24.17 28.75 -24.35
CA ILE A 100 -24.96 29.90 -23.87
C ILE A 100 -24.24 31.21 -24.16
N ASP A 101 -22.94 31.29 -23.83
CA ASP A 101 -22.09 32.44 -24.14
C ASP A 101 -20.72 31.99 -24.65
N SER A 102 -20.55 32.07 -25.98
CA SER A 102 -19.34 31.64 -26.67
C SER A 102 -18.11 32.52 -26.41
N LYS A 103 -18.28 33.69 -25.78
CA LYS A 103 -17.19 34.64 -25.48
C LYS A 103 -16.73 34.59 -24.03
N GLU A 104 -17.34 33.78 -23.18
CA GLU A 104 -16.98 33.66 -21.77
C GLU A 104 -15.60 32.98 -21.60
N LYS A 105 -14.60 33.80 -21.28
CA LYS A 105 -13.19 33.39 -21.16
C LYS A 105 -12.98 32.33 -20.08
N LYS A 106 -13.74 32.37 -18.99
CA LYS A 106 -13.57 31.42 -17.88
C LYS A 106 -13.81 29.98 -18.30
N PHE A 107 -14.77 29.71 -19.18
CA PHE A 107 -15.00 28.36 -19.67
C PHE A 107 -13.84 27.87 -20.53
N VAL A 108 -13.27 28.73 -21.37
CA VAL A 108 -12.10 28.39 -22.19
C VAL A 108 -10.90 28.04 -21.31
N GLU A 109 -10.63 28.85 -20.27
CA GLU A 109 -9.54 28.63 -19.32
C GLU A 109 -9.71 27.33 -18.52
N ILE A 110 -10.91 27.11 -17.95
CA ILE A 110 -11.22 25.90 -17.17
C ILE A 110 -11.12 24.66 -18.05
N ARG A 111 -11.70 24.69 -19.25
CA ARG A 111 -11.65 23.57 -20.21
C ARG A 111 -10.20 23.23 -20.58
N ALA A 112 -9.39 24.22 -20.97
CA ALA A 112 -8.00 23.98 -21.33
C ALA A 112 -7.20 23.38 -20.16
N LYS A 113 -7.46 23.84 -18.93
CA LYS A 113 -6.86 23.27 -17.71
C LYS A 113 -7.35 21.83 -17.46
N ALA A 114 -8.65 21.57 -17.61
CA ALA A 114 -9.26 20.25 -17.45
C ALA A 114 -8.69 19.24 -18.46
N ASP A 115 -8.62 19.61 -19.74
CA ASP A 115 -8.04 18.79 -20.81
C ASP A 115 -6.57 18.42 -20.51
N LYS A 116 -5.78 19.39 -20.03
CA LYS A 116 -4.38 19.14 -19.64
C LYS A 116 -4.30 18.16 -18.46
N LEU A 117 -5.10 18.36 -17.42
CA LEU A 117 -5.07 17.52 -16.21
C LEU A 117 -5.60 16.11 -16.48
N LYS A 118 -6.65 15.98 -17.30
CA LYS A 118 -7.18 14.71 -17.77
C LYS A 118 -6.10 13.87 -18.46
N ARG A 119 -5.35 14.46 -19.39
CA ARG A 119 -4.25 13.76 -20.09
C ARG A 119 -3.15 13.29 -19.13
N ILE A 120 -2.85 14.09 -18.10
CA ILE A 120 -1.88 13.72 -17.06
C ILE A 120 -2.42 12.54 -16.24
N GLN A 121 -3.67 12.60 -15.80
CA GLN A 121 -4.32 11.53 -15.04
C GLN A 121 -4.37 10.21 -15.82
N GLU A 122 -4.76 10.25 -17.10
CA GLU A 122 -4.80 9.06 -17.97
C GLU A 122 -3.41 8.46 -18.18
N ARG A 123 -2.38 9.31 -18.37
CA ARG A 123 -0.98 8.86 -18.48
C ARG A 123 -0.52 8.18 -17.20
N ASP A 124 -0.79 8.78 -16.05
CA ASP A 124 -0.34 8.29 -14.76
C ASP A 124 -1.09 6.99 -14.39
N ALA A 125 -2.39 6.90 -14.68
CA ALA A 125 -3.18 5.68 -14.54
C ALA A 125 -2.67 4.55 -15.44
N ARG A 126 -2.31 4.84 -16.70
CA ARG A 126 -1.72 3.86 -17.61
C ARG A 126 -0.37 3.35 -17.08
N LYS A 127 0.47 4.23 -16.56
CA LYS A 127 1.75 3.85 -15.95
C LYS A 127 1.54 2.97 -14.72
N ALA A 128 0.62 3.34 -13.83
CA ALA A 128 0.29 2.56 -12.65
C ALA A 128 -0.18 1.14 -13.03
N LYS A 129 -1.11 1.02 -13.99
CA LYS A 129 -1.60 -0.28 -14.47
C LYS A 129 -0.51 -1.16 -15.09
N VAL A 130 0.44 -0.57 -15.81
CA VAL A 130 1.58 -1.31 -16.38
C VAL A 130 2.53 -1.80 -15.28
N MET A 131 2.80 -0.96 -14.28
CA MET A 131 3.64 -1.34 -13.13
C MET A 131 2.99 -2.45 -12.31
N GLU A 132 1.70 -2.31 -11.98
CA GLU A 132 0.91 -3.31 -11.26
C GLU A 132 0.87 -4.64 -12.01
N SER A 133 0.60 -4.62 -13.33
CA SER A 133 0.62 -5.85 -14.14
C SER A 133 2.00 -6.50 -14.21
N LYS A 134 3.08 -5.71 -14.18
CA LYS A 134 4.45 -6.23 -14.15
C LYS A 134 4.77 -6.86 -12.80
N GLU A 135 4.39 -6.21 -11.70
CA GLU A 135 4.56 -6.73 -10.34
C GLU A 135 3.77 -8.04 -10.16
N GLN A 136 2.54 -8.09 -10.66
CA GLN A 136 1.72 -9.30 -10.64
C GLN A 136 2.35 -10.45 -11.44
N CYS A 137 2.86 -10.17 -12.65
CA CYS A 137 3.56 -11.18 -13.44
C CYS A 137 4.83 -11.69 -12.73
N GLN A 138 5.59 -10.80 -12.08
CA GLN A 138 6.75 -11.20 -11.28
C GLN A 138 6.35 -12.05 -10.07
N LYS A 139 5.25 -11.67 -9.39
CA LYS A 139 4.63 -12.42 -8.27
C LYS A 139 4.31 -13.86 -8.69
N GLU A 140 3.66 -14.03 -9.84
CA GLU A 140 3.28 -15.34 -10.38
C GLU A 140 4.49 -16.21 -10.76
N ILE A 141 5.50 -15.63 -11.42
CA ILE A 141 6.73 -16.34 -11.78
C ILE A 141 7.46 -16.81 -10.51
N LEU A 142 7.55 -15.94 -9.49
CA LEU A 142 8.17 -16.26 -8.22
C LEU A 142 7.43 -17.40 -7.50
N LEU A 143 6.09 -17.36 -7.45
CA LEU A 143 5.30 -18.45 -6.87
C LEU A 143 5.48 -19.77 -7.61
N ALA A 144 5.53 -19.73 -8.93
CA ALA A 144 5.79 -20.92 -9.74
C ALA A 144 7.15 -21.53 -9.39
N ALA A 145 8.20 -20.71 -9.28
CA ALA A 145 9.54 -21.16 -8.93
C ALA A 145 9.63 -21.76 -7.52
N ILE A 146 8.93 -21.18 -6.52
CA ILE A 146 8.86 -21.70 -5.14
C ILE A 146 8.14 -23.06 -5.12
N LYS A 147 7.01 -23.17 -5.83
CA LYS A 147 6.24 -24.42 -5.94
C LYS A 147 7.02 -25.52 -6.64
N GLU A 148 7.69 -25.21 -7.74
CA GLU A 148 8.55 -26.14 -8.48
C GLU A 148 9.64 -26.73 -7.58
N ARG A 149 10.15 -25.93 -6.65
CA ARG A 149 11.16 -26.34 -5.67
C ARG A 149 10.60 -27.06 -4.44
N ASN A 150 9.30 -27.31 -4.36
CA ASN A 150 8.62 -27.94 -3.21
C ASN A 150 8.84 -27.21 -1.87
N ILE A 151 9.04 -25.89 -1.91
CA ILE A 151 9.20 -25.08 -0.70
C ILE A 151 7.83 -24.76 -0.12
N LYS A 152 7.66 -25.00 1.18
CA LYS A 152 6.39 -24.78 1.89
C LYS A 152 6.36 -23.40 2.50
N LEU A 153 5.27 -22.66 2.28
CA LEU A 153 5.05 -21.33 2.83
C LEU A 153 3.94 -21.41 3.89
N VAL A 154 4.12 -20.71 5.02
CA VAL A 154 3.03 -20.42 5.95
C VAL A 154 2.34 -19.15 5.48
N LEU A 155 1.04 -19.24 5.19
CA LEU A 155 0.19 -18.09 4.95
C LEU A 155 -0.38 -17.65 6.29
N GLU A 156 -0.03 -16.44 6.73
CA GLU A 156 -0.82 -15.76 7.75
C GLU A 156 -2.05 -15.18 7.04
N PRO A 157 -3.29 -15.44 7.53
CA PRO A 157 -4.47 -14.83 6.95
C PRO A 157 -4.36 -13.31 7.12
N SER A 158 -4.40 -12.57 6.03
CA SER A 158 -4.61 -11.13 6.06
C SER A 158 -6.03 -10.85 6.57
N ASP A 159 -6.19 -9.86 7.44
CA ASP A 159 -7.48 -9.41 7.98
C ASP A 159 -8.45 -8.82 6.90
N GLU A 160 -8.14 -8.94 5.61
CA GLU A 160 -8.81 -8.20 4.52
C GLU A 160 -9.54 -9.04 3.45
N GLU A 161 -9.75 -10.34 3.62
CA GLU A 161 -10.52 -11.12 2.61
C GLU A 161 -11.93 -11.49 3.10
N GLU A 162 -12.88 -10.59 2.83
CA GLU A 162 -14.30 -10.93 2.67
C GLU A 162 -14.48 -11.80 1.41
N GLU A 163 -15.06 -12.99 1.62
CA GLU A 163 -15.79 -13.83 0.67
C GLU A 163 -15.38 -13.78 -0.82
N VAL A 164 -14.46 -14.68 -1.22
CA VAL A 164 -14.55 -15.32 -2.54
C VAL A 164 -14.52 -16.84 -2.42
N SER A 165 -15.62 -17.40 -2.89
CA SER A 165 -15.92 -18.81 -3.07
C SER A 165 -14.89 -19.52 -3.97
N ASP A 166 -14.63 -20.77 -3.59
CA ASP A 166 -14.06 -21.87 -4.39
C ASP A 166 -12.53 -22.07 -4.35
N GLY A 167 -12.09 -22.85 -3.34
CA GLY A 167 -11.29 -24.05 -3.58
C GLY A 167 -9.80 -23.92 -3.94
N LEU A 168 -9.26 -22.72 -4.08
CA LEU A 168 -7.82 -22.46 -4.15
C LEU A 168 -7.55 -21.29 -3.22
N ALA A 169 -7.07 -21.55 -2.01
CA ALA A 169 -6.52 -20.50 -1.16
C ALA A 169 -5.47 -19.76 -2.01
N GLU A 170 -5.82 -18.55 -2.46
CA GLU A 170 -4.92 -17.70 -3.21
C GLU A 170 -3.66 -17.58 -2.35
N ILE A 171 -2.53 -17.98 -2.91
CA ILE A 171 -1.24 -17.78 -2.27
C ILE A 171 -0.98 -16.29 -2.39
N SER A 172 -1.61 -15.52 -1.52
CA SER A 172 -1.43 -14.10 -1.49
C SER A 172 -0.04 -13.84 -0.90
N LEU A 173 0.91 -13.44 -1.76
CA LEU A 173 2.16 -12.84 -1.30
C LEU A 173 1.93 -11.47 -0.63
N ASP A 174 0.70 -11.09 -0.29
CA ASP A 174 0.46 -9.83 0.42
C ASP A 174 0.90 -9.91 1.90
N GLY A 175 1.04 -11.12 2.45
CA GLY A 175 1.82 -11.36 3.68
C GLY A 175 3.35 -11.15 3.55
N PHE A 176 3.83 -10.74 2.37
CA PHE A 176 5.23 -10.35 2.11
C PHE A 176 5.38 -8.81 2.05
N HIS A 177 4.33 -8.06 2.41
CA HIS A 177 4.39 -6.61 2.59
C HIS A 177 4.92 -6.29 4.00
N SER A 178 6.25 -6.28 4.10
CA SER A 178 7.06 -5.58 5.11
C SER A 178 6.60 -5.61 6.57
N ASP A 179 7.04 -6.63 7.30
CA ASP A 179 7.36 -6.49 8.73
C ASP A 179 8.82 -6.88 9.05
N SER A 180 9.65 -7.21 8.04
CA SER A 180 11.09 -7.35 8.25
C SER A 180 11.74 -5.96 8.25
N ALA A 181 12.55 -5.67 9.28
CA ALA A 181 13.19 -4.36 9.51
C ALA A 181 14.05 -3.84 8.33
N THR A 182 14.36 -4.69 7.35
CA THR A 182 15.23 -4.41 6.21
C THR A 182 14.49 -4.26 4.87
N GLY A 183 13.21 -4.66 4.77
CA GLY A 183 12.43 -4.59 3.53
C GLY A 183 12.89 -5.53 2.41
N ALA A 184 13.80 -6.47 2.69
CA ALA A 184 14.30 -7.43 1.72
C ALA A 184 13.25 -8.52 1.40
N LYS A 185 13.15 -8.92 0.13
CA LYS A 185 12.17 -9.89 -0.35
C LYS A 185 12.85 -10.98 -1.18
N VAL A 186 12.24 -12.17 -1.15
CA VAL A 186 12.65 -13.27 -2.04
C VAL A 186 12.48 -12.85 -3.50
N HIS A 187 13.49 -13.14 -4.31
CA HIS A 187 13.50 -12.81 -5.74
C HIS A 187 14.28 -13.85 -6.53
N LEU A 188 14.04 -13.86 -7.84
CA LEU A 188 14.79 -14.68 -8.79
C LEU A 188 15.97 -13.88 -9.35
N ASP A 189 17.13 -14.54 -9.50
CA ASP A 189 18.26 -13.99 -10.25
C ASP A 189 18.12 -14.22 -11.76
N ALA A 190 19.16 -13.85 -12.51
CA ALA A 190 19.20 -13.97 -13.97
C ALA A 190 19.21 -15.44 -14.45
N ASP A 191 19.66 -16.37 -13.61
CA ASP A 191 19.73 -17.80 -13.91
C ASP A 191 18.44 -18.53 -13.46
N GLY A 192 17.50 -17.83 -12.83
CA GLY A 192 16.25 -18.36 -12.34
C GLY A 192 16.37 -19.05 -10.98
N ASN A 193 17.44 -18.78 -10.22
CA ASN A 193 17.58 -19.28 -8.85
C ASN A 193 16.97 -18.31 -7.83
N LEU A 194 16.41 -18.86 -6.75
CA LEU A 194 15.85 -18.06 -5.67
C LEU A 194 16.95 -17.48 -4.77
N ASN A 195 16.77 -16.22 -4.40
CA ASN A 195 17.56 -15.53 -3.41
C ASN A 195 16.64 -15.11 -2.27
N TRP A 196 16.87 -15.67 -1.08
CA TRP A 196 16.01 -15.48 0.07
C TRP A 196 16.60 -14.51 1.09
N PRO A 197 15.80 -13.62 1.71
CA PRO A 197 16.20 -13.01 2.96
C PRO A 197 16.24 -14.08 4.06
N VAL A 198 17.35 -14.27 4.75
CA VAL A 198 17.49 -15.31 5.79
C VAL A 198 17.84 -14.66 7.12
N LEU A 199 17.08 -15.02 8.16
CA LEU A 199 17.27 -14.56 9.53
C LEU A 199 18.03 -15.62 10.34
N PHE A 200 19.18 -15.24 10.86
CA PHE A 200 19.95 -16.03 11.81
C PHE A 200 19.67 -15.56 13.23
N LEU A 201 19.26 -16.48 14.09
CA LEU A 201 18.96 -16.21 15.49
C LEU A 201 20.04 -16.85 16.38
N TYR A 202 20.52 -16.10 17.37
CA TYR A 202 21.50 -16.56 18.36
C TYR A 202 20.90 -16.52 19.76
N PRO A 203 20.12 -17.55 20.17
CA PRO A 203 19.36 -17.49 21.40
C PRO A 203 20.21 -17.39 22.68
N GLU A 204 21.46 -17.88 22.67
CA GLU A 204 22.39 -17.78 23.82
C GLU A 204 22.71 -16.32 24.20
N HIS A 205 22.66 -15.41 23.22
CA HIS A 205 23.03 -14.01 23.37
C HIS A 205 21.91 -13.02 23.02
N GLU A 206 20.71 -13.53 22.71
CA GLU A 206 19.57 -12.73 22.24
C GLU A 206 19.94 -11.81 21.06
N GLN A 207 20.80 -12.31 20.17
CA GLN A 207 21.24 -11.58 18.98
C GLN A 207 20.57 -12.15 17.73
N THR A 208 20.54 -11.32 16.68
CA THR A 208 20.05 -11.71 15.36
C THR A 208 20.98 -11.14 14.29
N ASP A 209 21.14 -11.86 13.19
CA ASP A 209 21.80 -11.37 11.98
C ASP A 209 20.91 -11.66 10.76
N PHE A 210 21.04 -10.84 9.73
CA PHE A 210 20.14 -10.83 8.59
C PHE A 210 20.92 -10.84 7.28
N THR A 211 20.78 -11.92 6.52
CA THR A 211 21.28 -12.00 5.14
C THR A 211 20.21 -11.52 4.18
N VAL A 212 20.45 -10.40 3.49
CA VAL A 212 19.48 -9.79 2.55
C VAL A 212 19.17 -10.68 1.34
N ALA A 213 20.18 -11.38 0.82
CA ALA A 213 20.07 -12.24 -0.35
C ALA A 213 20.95 -13.48 -0.17
N PHE A 214 20.34 -14.57 0.29
CA PHE A 214 20.94 -15.88 0.43
C PHE A 214 20.55 -16.71 -0.79
N HIS A 215 21.52 -16.97 -1.67
CA HIS A 215 21.30 -17.74 -2.88
C HIS A 215 20.98 -19.21 -2.53
N GLU A 216 19.94 -19.78 -3.14
CA GLU A 216 19.40 -21.09 -2.73
C GLU A 216 20.41 -22.24 -2.85
N ASN A 217 21.38 -22.14 -3.76
CA ASN A 217 22.43 -23.15 -3.94
C ASN A 217 23.71 -22.86 -3.13
N SER A 218 23.74 -21.76 -2.36
CA SER A 218 24.84 -21.49 -1.43
C SER A 218 24.72 -22.37 -0.20
N ARG A 219 25.87 -22.80 0.34
CA ARG A 219 25.91 -23.57 1.60
C ARG A 219 25.88 -22.64 2.80
N PHE A 220 25.34 -23.11 3.90
CA PHE A 220 25.36 -22.35 5.15
C PHE A 220 26.78 -22.06 5.63
N ILE A 221 27.69 -23.03 5.52
CA ILE A 221 29.09 -22.86 5.96
C ILE A 221 29.78 -21.69 5.24
N ASP A 222 29.52 -21.50 3.94
CA ASP A 222 30.12 -20.42 3.16
C ASP A 222 29.68 -19.04 3.71
N HIS A 223 28.40 -18.90 4.07
CA HIS A 223 27.88 -17.68 4.70
C HIS A 223 28.41 -17.50 6.13
N LEU A 224 28.41 -18.56 6.95
CA LEU A 224 28.92 -18.51 8.32
C LEU A 224 30.41 -18.12 8.36
N MET A 225 31.22 -18.60 7.41
CA MET A 225 32.63 -18.21 7.30
C MET A 225 32.81 -16.70 7.07
N VAL A 226 31.90 -16.07 6.32
CA VAL A 226 31.93 -14.61 6.08
C VAL A 226 31.37 -13.86 7.28
N MET A 227 30.23 -14.28 7.83
CA MET A 227 29.57 -13.64 8.98
C MET A 227 30.46 -13.64 10.22
N PHE A 228 31.20 -14.72 10.46
CA PHE A 228 32.10 -14.88 11.61
C PHE A 228 33.58 -14.79 11.22
N ALA A 229 33.91 -14.11 10.12
CA ALA A 229 35.30 -13.81 9.75
C ALA A 229 35.98 -12.95 10.83
N GLU A 230 35.22 -12.02 11.42
CA GLU A 230 35.58 -11.29 12.63
C GLU A 230 34.69 -11.75 13.79
N LEU A 231 35.29 -11.98 14.95
CA LEU A 231 34.54 -12.41 16.13
C LEU A 231 33.60 -11.28 16.58
N PRO A 232 32.30 -11.56 16.73
CA PRO A 232 31.36 -10.55 17.14
C PRO A 232 31.66 -10.08 18.58
N PRO A 233 31.41 -8.80 18.91
CA PRO A 233 31.75 -8.24 20.21
C PRO A 233 31.00 -8.88 21.38
N TRP A 234 29.84 -9.50 21.11
CA TRP A 234 29.04 -10.21 22.10
C TRP A 234 29.57 -11.62 22.42
N ASP A 235 30.42 -12.21 21.58
CA ASP A 235 31.04 -13.53 21.81
C ASP A 235 32.30 -13.43 22.68
N SER A 236 32.10 -13.04 23.94
CA SER A 236 33.20 -12.88 24.92
C SER A 236 34.00 -14.16 25.16
N GLU A 237 33.36 -15.33 24.99
CA GLU A 237 33.97 -16.65 25.19
C GLU A 237 34.57 -17.24 23.91
N LYS A 238 34.46 -16.54 22.77
CA LYS A 238 35.01 -16.93 21.45
C LYS A 238 34.52 -18.30 20.98
N LYS A 239 33.25 -18.63 21.25
CA LYS A 239 32.63 -19.92 20.92
C LYS A 239 32.07 -19.96 19.50
N TYR A 240 31.73 -18.81 18.92
CA TYR A 240 31.02 -18.71 17.64
C TYR A 240 32.01 -18.70 16.45
N LEU A 241 32.76 -19.79 16.33
CA LEU A 241 33.63 -20.05 15.18
C LEU A 241 32.88 -20.92 14.17
N PRO A 242 32.99 -20.70 12.84
CA PRO A 242 32.22 -21.42 11.82
C PRO A 242 32.19 -22.95 11.98
N ASN A 243 33.34 -23.57 12.30
CA ASN A 243 33.45 -25.03 12.49
C ASN A 243 32.88 -25.55 13.82
N ASN A 244 32.52 -24.64 14.73
CA ASN A 244 31.99 -24.92 16.06
C ASN A 244 30.51 -24.51 16.20
N LEU A 245 29.84 -24.18 15.09
CA LEU A 245 28.42 -23.83 15.07
C LEU A 245 27.57 -25.05 14.71
N GLU A 246 26.43 -25.17 15.39
CA GLU A 246 25.36 -26.10 15.08
C GLU A 246 24.12 -25.29 14.69
N LEU A 247 23.51 -25.67 13.57
CA LEU A 247 22.37 -24.96 12.98
C LEU A 247 21.09 -25.78 13.19
N TYR A 248 19.97 -25.10 13.43
CA TYR A 248 18.69 -25.75 13.62
C TYR A 248 17.54 -24.93 13.02
N PHE A 249 16.45 -25.61 12.71
CA PHE A 249 15.13 -24.97 12.63
C PHE A 249 14.14 -25.67 13.55
N GLU A 250 13.07 -24.96 13.88
CA GLU A 250 12.01 -25.43 14.76
C GLU A 250 10.75 -25.74 13.92
N ASP A 251 10.21 -26.93 14.16
CA ASP A 251 8.86 -27.29 13.73
C ASP A 251 7.89 -26.89 14.84
N GLU A 252 7.31 -25.71 14.70
CA GLU A 252 6.44 -25.13 15.74
C GLU A 252 5.16 -25.93 15.98
N GLU A 253 4.64 -26.66 14.98
CA GLU A 253 3.45 -27.48 15.18
C GLU A 253 3.70 -28.65 16.13
N ARG A 254 4.93 -29.19 16.11
CA ARG A 254 5.32 -30.37 16.90
C ARG A 254 6.21 -30.05 18.09
N GLU A 255 6.67 -28.81 18.19
CA GLU A 255 7.70 -28.39 19.15
C GLU A 255 8.97 -29.25 19.04
N GLU A 256 9.31 -29.69 17.81
CA GLU A 256 10.46 -30.52 17.48
C GLU A 256 11.57 -29.70 16.80
N MET A 257 12.82 -30.05 17.04
CA MET A 257 13.99 -29.36 16.49
C MET A 257 14.66 -30.23 15.42
N TYR A 258 15.14 -29.60 14.36
CA TYR A 258 15.84 -30.28 13.26
C TYR A 258 17.23 -29.66 13.08
N GLU A 259 18.28 -30.46 13.27
CA GLU A 259 19.67 -30.10 13.05
C GLU A 259 19.96 -30.01 11.56
N VAL A 260 20.46 -28.85 11.12
CA VAL A 260 20.85 -28.56 9.75
C VAL A 260 22.36 -28.77 9.60
N ASN A 261 22.76 -29.63 8.68
CA ASN A 261 24.15 -29.75 8.29
C ASN A 261 24.64 -28.45 7.62
N PRO A 262 25.68 -27.76 8.14
CA PRO A 262 26.19 -26.53 7.53
C PRO A 262 26.70 -26.68 6.08
N GLU A 263 27.02 -27.90 5.65
CA GLU A 263 27.42 -28.19 4.27
C GLU A 263 26.22 -28.25 3.29
N HIS A 264 24.98 -28.34 3.80
CA HIS A 264 23.80 -28.31 2.95
C HIS A 264 23.57 -26.90 2.39
N THR A 265 22.92 -26.86 1.23
CA THR A 265 22.44 -25.61 0.63
C THR A 265 21.15 -25.15 1.29
N LEU A 266 20.83 -23.86 1.14
CA LEU A 266 19.54 -23.35 1.60
C LEU A 266 18.37 -24.12 0.97
N LEU A 267 18.43 -24.40 -0.33
CA LEU A 267 17.39 -25.15 -1.05
C LEU A 267 17.11 -26.52 -0.42
N GLN A 268 18.17 -27.27 -0.07
CA GLN A 268 18.04 -28.59 0.56
C GLN A 268 17.29 -28.51 1.91
N VAL A 269 17.53 -27.46 2.68
CA VAL A 269 16.83 -27.24 3.97
C VAL A 269 15.39 -26.82 3.75
N LEU A 270 15.14 -25.89 2.82
CA LEU A 270 13.79 -25.39 2.50
C LEU A 270 12.89 -26.47 1.88
N GLN A 271 13.47 -27.50 1.27
CA GLN A 271 12.77 -28.66 0.71
C GLN A 271 12.33 -29.69 1.76
N HIS A 272 12.79 -29.56 3.01
CA HIS A 272 12.45 -30.51 4.04
C HIS A 272 10.96 -30.47 4.38
N GLU A 273 10.34 -31.64 4.60
CA GLU A 273 8.89 -31.75 4.76
C GLU A 273 8.33 -31.00 5.97
N ARG A 274 9.16 -30.73 6.96
CA ARG A 274 8.80 -30.00 8.19
C ARG A 274 9.35 -28.58 8.24
N TYR A 275 9.97 -28.10 7.17
CA TYR A 275 10.38 -26.70 7.07
C TYR A 275 9.26 -25.88 6.41
N PHE A 276 8.81 -24.83 7.09
CA PHE A 276 7.82 -23.91 6.55
C PHE A 276 8.36 -22.48 6.64
N VAL A 277 8.45 -21.80 5.51
CA VAL A 277 8.90 -20.41 5.45
C VAL A 277 7.77 -19.49 5.90
N LYS A 278 8.04 -18.67 6.90
CA LYS A 278 7.10 -17.68 7.46
C LYS A 278 7.42 -16.29 6.95
N ALA A 279 6.39 -15.51 6.60
CA ALA A 279 6.54 -14.12 6.12
C ALA A 279 7.65 -13.95 5.05
N GLY A 280 7.85 -14.97 4.21
CA GLY A 280 8.89 -14.98 3.18
C GLY A 280 10.35 -14.97 3.65
N THR A 281 10.61 -15.22 4.93
CA THR A 281 11.95 -15.14 5.53
C THR A 281 12.31 -16.44 6.25
N PRO A 282 13.09 -17.33 5.62
CA PRO A 282 13.65 -18.48 6.33
C PRO A 282 14.40 -18.07 7.59
N THR A 283 14.12 -18.78 8.68
CA THR A 283 14.75 -18.54 9.98
C THR A 283 15.60 -19.76 10.35
N VAL A 284 16.83 -19.50 10.83
CA VAL A 284 17.78 -20.53 11.27
C VAL A 284 18.32 -20.15 12.64
N LEU A 285 18.24 -21.08 13.58
CA LEU A 285 18.78 -20.94 14.93
C LEU A 285 20.23 -21.42 14.93
N VAL A 286 21.12 -20.64 15.55
CA VAL A 286 22.56 -20.90 15.56
C VAL A 286 23.05 -21.02 17.00
N PHE A 287 23.70 -22.15 17.30
CA PHE A 287 24.23 -22.45 18.63
C PHE A 287 25.72 -22.77 18.55
N ALA A 288 26.45 -22.46 19.62
CA ALA A 288 27.79 -22.99 19.82
C ALA A 288 27.73 -24.48 20.23
N LYS A 289 28.53 -25.31 19.56
CA LYS A 289 28.60 -26.75 19.79
C LYS A 289 28.89 -27.07 21.24
N ARG A 290 28.04 -27.92 21.82
CA ARG A 290 28.14 -28.40 23.22
C ARG A 290 28.18 -27.29 24.28
N SER A 291 27.68 -26.08 23.99
CA SER A 291 27.60 -25.01 24.99
C SER A 291 26.67 -25.41 26.16
N PRO A 292 26.90 -24.90 27.38
CA PRO A 292 25.97 -25.13 28.50
C PRO A 292 24.56 -24.65 28.19
N PHE A 293 24.44 -23.57 27.42
CA PHE A 293 23.17 -23.03 26.97
C PHE A 293 22.46 -23.98 25.99
N SER A 294 23.14 -24.50 24.97
CA SER A 294 22.51 -25.42 24.00
C SER A 294 21.97 -26.68 24.68
N LYS A 295 22.72 -27.26 25.63
CA LYS A 295 22.24 -28.40 26.44
C LYS A 295 20.97 -28.09 27.24
N LYS A 296 20.88 -26.88 27.81
CA LYS A 296 19.70 -26.43 28.55
C LYS A 296 18.54 -26.15 27.60
N TYR A 297 18.80 -25.50 26.47
CA TYR A 297 17.80 -25.13 25.46
C TYR A 297 17.10 -26.35 24.86
N PHE A 298 17.87 -27.41 24.56
CA PHE A 298 17.33 -28.66 24.02
C PHE A 298 16.81 -29.63 25.10
N SER A 299 16.88 -29.28 26.38
CA SER A 299 16.39 -30.14 27.46
C SER A 299 14.88 -30.32 27.36
N GLY A 300 14.43 -31.55 27.09
CA GLY A 300 13.01 -31.86 26.93
C GLY A 300 12.47 -31.68 25.50
N LYS A 301 13.26 -31.16 24.57
CA LYS A 301 12.92 -31.11 23.14
C LYS A 301 13.42 -32.35 22.41
N LYS A 302 12.67 -32.83 21.41
CA LYS A 302 13.16 -33.85 20.48
C LYS A 302 13.98 -33.18 19.39
N VAL A 303 15.15 -33.75 19.10
CA VAL A 303 16.08 -33.25 18.08
C VAL A 303 16.27 -34.33 17.03
N HIS A 304 16.05 -33.97 15.77
CA HIS A 304 16.22 -34.82 14.59
C HIS A 304 17.40 -34.30 13.77
N GLN A 305 18.07 -35.18 13.01
CA GLN A 305 19.13 -34.78 12.07
C GLN A 305 18.61 -34.82 10.64
N LEU A 306 18.99 -33.81 9.86
CA LEU A 306 18.62 -33.64 8.45
C LEU A 306 19.65 -34.27 7.51
#